data_AF-A0A662SGK1-F1
#
_entry.id   AF-A0A662SGK1-F1
#
_cell.length_a   1.000
_cell.length_b   1.000
_cell.length_c   1.000
_cell.angle_alpha   90.00
_cell.angle_beta   90.00
_cell.angle_gamma   90.00
#
_symmetry.space_group_name_H-M   'P 1'
#
loop_
_entity.id
_entity.type
_entity.pdbx_description
1 polymer ?
#
loop_
_entity_poly.entity_id
_entity_poly.type
_entity_poly.pdbx_seq_one_letter_code
_entity_poly.pdbx_strand_id
1 'polypeptide(L)'
;RWLSMRWREVSLTGFIVSELIYGLIYSVIVFIVSLAIGEYGVWVFLQWMLNPEEIYRYFYVVIGIVSALFCVVPVYNRRFVQLLGVILFLMIFWLLLTKKFGFDPITTFFG
;
A
#
# COMPACT_ATOMS: atom_id res chain seq x y z
N ARG A 1 -9.53 47.30 -7.80
CA ARG A 1 -8.60 46.66 -8.78
C ARG A 1 -8.63 45.16 -8.48
N TRP A 2 -9.58 44.44 -9.06
CA TRP A 2 -9.82 43.03 -8.74
C TRP A 2 -8.68 42.19 -9.35
N LEU A 3 -7.89 41.56 -8.49
CA LEU A 3 -6.93 40.54 -8.89
C LEU A 3 -7.72 39.35 -9.43
N SER A 4 -7.82 39.25 -10.75
CA SER A 4 -8.28 38.02 -11.39
C SER A 4 -7.24 36.94 -11.09
N MET A 5 -7.53 36.11 -10.08
CA MET A 5 -6.87 34.83 -9.91
C MET A 5 -7.19 34.01 -11.16
N ARG A 6 -6.27 34.03 -12.11
CA ARG A 6 -6.31 33.19 -13.31
C ARG A 6 -6.06 31.77 -12.83
N TRP A 7 -7.13 31.02 -12.58
CA TRP A 7 -7.06 29.58 -12.42
C TRP A 7 -6.40 29.05 -13.69
N ARG A 8 -5.14 28.62 -13.55
CA ARG A 8 -4.42 27.99 -14.64
C ARG A 8 -5.17 26.70 -14.90
N GLU A 9 -5.82 26.59 -16.06
CA GLU A 9 -6.48 25.35 -16.50
C GLU A 9 -5.45 24.22 -16.41
N VAL A 10 -5.60 23.35 -15.42
CA VAL A 10 -4.71 22.22 -15.25
C VAL A 10 -5.01 21.29 -16.41
N SER A 11 -4.01 21.00 -17.24
CA SER A 11 -4.18 20.04 -18.33
C SER A 11 -4.61 18.69 -17.75
N LEU A 12 -5.43 17.94 -18.48
CA LEU A 12 -5.86 16.60 -18.09
C LEU A 12 -4.64 15.73 -17.70
N THR A 13 -3.55 15.84 -18.46
CA THR A 13 -2.29 15.16 -18.20
C THR A 13 -1.66 15.60 -16.88
N GLY A 14 -1.65 16.90 -16.58
CA GLY A 14 -1.14 17.42 -15.30
C GLY A 14 -1.95 16.92 -14.11
N PHE A 15 -3.28 16.86 -14.26
CA PHE A 15 -4.17 16.29 -13.25
C PHE A 15 -3.86 14.81 -13.01
N ILE A 16 -3.81 13.99 -14.06
CA ILE A 16 -3.53 12.55 -13.96
C ILE A 16 -2.17 12.30 -13.29
N VAL A 17 -1.12 13.01 -13.72
CA VAL A 17 0.22 12.86 -13.15
C VAL A 17 0.22 13.24 -11.67
N SER A 18 -0.45 14.32 -11.28
CA SER A 18 -0.52 14.73 -9.88
C SER A 18 -1.22 13.69 -9.01
N GLU A 19 -2.35 13.14 -9.47
CA GLU A 19 -3.10 12.10 -8.76
C GLU A 19 -2.30 10.80 -8.65
N LEU A 20 -1.52 10.44 -9.67
CA LEU A 20 -0.62 9.29 -9.62
C LEU A 20 0.53 9.50 -8.62
N ILE A 21 1.10 10.71 -8.54
CA ILE A 21 2.13 11.03 -7.54
C ILE A 21 1.54 10.94 -6.13
N TYR A 22 0.35 11.48 -5.90
CA TYR A 22 -0.34 11.32 -4.61
C TYR A 22 -0.67 9.85 -4.32
N GLY A 23 -1.03 9.08 -5.33
CA GLY A 23 -1.26 7.64 -5.22
C GLY A 23 0.01 6.88 -4.84
N LEU A 24 1.16 7.26 -5.38
CA LEU A 24 2.47 6.71 -5.04
C LEU A 24 2.86 7.00 -3.59
N ILE A 25 2.76 8.27 -3.17
CA ILE A 25 3.09 8.65 -1.79
C ILE A 25 2.20 7.88 -0.81
N TYR A 26 0.91 7.80 -1.13
CA TYR A 26 -0.04 7.09 -0.30
C TYR A 26 0.26 5.58 -0.24
N SER A 27 0.55 4.94 -1.37
CA SER A 27 0.85 3.50 -1.40
C SER A 27 2.12 3.15 -0.62
N VAL A 28 3.13 4.02 -0.59
CA VAL A 28 4.32 3.83 0.25
C VAL A 28 3.95 3.78 1.73
N ILE A 29 3.10 4.71 2.18
CA ILE A 29 2.63 4.74 3.58
C ILE A 29 1.83 3.47 3.88
N VAL A 30 0.89 3.10 3.01
CA VAL A 30 0.06 1.90 3.17
C VAL A 30 0.93 0.64 3.24
N PHE A 31 1.94 0.54 2.38
CA PHE A 31 2.86 -0.58 2.34
C PHE A 31 3.67 -0.71 3.64
N ILE A 32 4.24 0.39 4.14
CA ILE A 32 5.01 0.42 5.39
C ILE A 32 4.12 0.03 6.58
N VAL A 33 2.92 0.61 6.68
CA VAL A 33 1.98 0.30 7.78
C VAL A 33 1.53 -1.16 7.71
N SER A 34 1.25 -1.67 6.50
CA SER A 34 0.88 -3.07 6.31
C SER A 34 2.01 -3.98 6.76
N LEU A 35 3.26 -3.70 6.37
CA LEU A 35 4.42 -4.49 6.80
C LEU A 35 4.60 -4.47 8.33
N ALA A 36 4.50 -3.31 8.98
CA ALA A 36 4.63 -3.21 10.43
C ALA A 36 3.55 -4.02 11.18
N ILE A 37 2.30 -3.97 10.69
CA ILE A 37 1.21 -4.79 11.26
C ILE A 37 1.44 -6.28 10.98
N GLY A 38 1.91 -6.62 9.77
CA GLY A 38 2.21 -7.98 9.37
C GLY A 38 3.34 -8.59 10.21
N GLU A 39 4.41 -7.83 10.47
CA GLU A 39 5.52 -8.20 11.36
C GLU A 39 5.02 -8.55 12.76
N TYR A 40 4.20 -7.67 13.35
CA TYR A 40 3.57 -7.92 14.64
C TYR A 40 2.69 -9.18 14.61
N GLY A 41 1.93 -9.39 13.52
CA GLY A 41 1.15 -10.60 13.32
C GLY A 41 2.01 -11.87 13.31
N VAL A 42 3.11 -11.88 12.56
CA VAL A 42 4.06 -13.01 12.52
C VAL A 42 4.62 -13.29 13.91
N TRP A 43 5.01 -12.26 14.66
CA TRP A 43 5.47 -12.43 16.04
C TRP A 43 4.43 -13.15 16.92
N VAL A 44 3.16 -12.72 16.87
CA VAL A 44 2.07 -13.37 17.62
C VAL A 44 1.88 -14.82 17.18
N PHE A 45 1.90 -15.09 15.86
CA PHE A 45 1.71 -16.43 15.33
C PHE A 45 2.83 -17.40 15.72
N LEU A 46 4.07 -16.90 15.83
CA LEU A 46 5.20 -17.66 16.35
C LEU A 46 5.02 -18.01 17.83
N GLN A 47 4.51 -17.08 18.66
CA GLN A 47 4.22 -17.36 20.08
C GLN A 47 3.12 -18.40 20.25
N TRP A 48 2.17 -18.47 19.32
CA TRP A 48 1.11 -19.49 19.30
C TRP A 48 1.55 -20.81 18.69
N MET A 49 2.82 -20.94 18.29
CA MET A 49 3.40 -22.15 17.72
C MET A 49 2.62 -22.65 16.49
N LEU A 50 2.11 -21.72 15.67
CA LEU A 50 1.44 -22.08 14.43
C LEU A 50 2.42 -22.69 13.43
N ASN A 51 1.91 -23.54 12.53
CA ASN A 51 2.72 -24.12 11.47
C ASN A 51 3.18 -23.00 10.50
N PRO A 52 4.41 -23.04 9.95
CA PRO A 52 4.91 -22.01 9.04
C PRO A 52 3.98 -21.70 7.86
N GLU A 53 3.37 -22.74 7.27
CA GLU A 53 2.39 -22.59 6.19
C GLU A 53 1.18 -21.72 6.58
N GLU A 54 0.71 -21.85 7.83
CA GLU A 54 -0.39 -21.04 8.35
C GLU A 54 0.05 -19.61 8.62
N ILE A 55 1.26 -19.42 9.14
CA ILE A 55 1.87 -18.10 9.36
C ILE A 55 1.95 -17.33 8.03
N TYR A 56 2.46 -17.97 6.98
CA TYR A 56 2.52 -17.35 5.65
C TYR A 56 1.14 -16.98 5.14
N ARG A 57 0.17 -17.90 5.23
CA ARG A 57 -1.20 -17.65 4.78
C ARG A 57 -1.82 -16.46 5.53
N TYR A 58 -1.73 -16.45 6.86
CA TYR A 58 -2.31 -15.38 7.66
C TYR A 58 -1.60 -14.05 7.45
N PHE A 59 -0.27 -14.05 7.30
CA PHE A 59 0.48 -12.85 6.95
C PHE A 59 -0.05 -12.21 5.67
N TYR A 60 -0.13 -12.96 4.56
CA TYR A 60 -0.61 -12.40 3.29
C TYR A 60 -2.09 -11.96 3.34
N VAL A 61 -2.93 -12.67 4.09
CA VAL A 61 -4.33 -12.28 4.30
C VAL A 61 -4.42 -10.98 5.09
N VAL A 62 -3.70 -10.85 6.21
CA VAL A 62 -3.67 -9.63 7.04
C VAL A 62 -3.18 -8.45 6.22
N ILE A 63 -2.07 -8.62 5.49
CA ILE A 63 -1.54 -7.61 4.58
C ILE A 63 -2.59 -7.15 3.57
N GLY A 64 -3.26 -8.10 2.91
CA GLY A 64 -4.27 -7.81 1.91
C GLY A 64 -5.45 -7.03 2.50
N ILE A 65 -5.93 -7.44 3.68
CA ILE A 65 -7.02 -6.76 4.39
C ILE A 65 -6.61 -5.35 4.79
N VAL A 66 -5.45 -5.18 5.43
CA VAL A 66 -4.95 -3.87 5.87
C VAL A 66 -4.79 -2.93 4.67
N SER A 67 -4.16 -3.40 3.59
CA SER A 67 -4.01 -2.63 2.36
C SER A 67 -5.37 -2.23 1.76
N ALA A 68 -6.34 -3.14 1.73
CA ALA A 68 -7.69 -2.88 1.23
C ALA A 68 -8.45 -1.85 2.08
N LEU A 69 -8.26 -1.86 3.41
CA LEU A 69 -8.85 -0.86 4.30
C LEU A 69 -8.35 0.55 3.98
N PHE A 70 -7.07 0.72 3.66
CA PHE A 70 -6.54 2.01 3.26
C PHE A 70 -7.03 2.46 1.87
N CYS A 71 -7.33 1.53 0.96
CA CYS A 71 -7.96 1.87 -0.32
C CYS A 71 -9.35 2.51 -0.16
N VAL A 72 -10.00 2.42 1.00
CA VAL A 72 -11.26 3.11 1.28
C VAL A 72 -11.09 4.64 1.25
N VAL A 73 -9.91 5.17 1.60
CA VAL A 73 -9.67 6.62 1.64
C VAL A 73 -9.86 7.29 0.27
N PRO A 74 -9.17 6.87 -0.82
CA PRO A 74 -9.41 7.45 -2.13
C PRO A 74 -10.82 7.14 -2.68
N VAL A 75 -11.43 6.00 -2.31
CA VAL A 75 -12.82 5.67 -2.67
C VAL A 75 -13.80 6.68 -2.06
N TYR A 76 -13.68 6.94 -0.75
CA TYR A 76 -14.53 7.88 -0.02
C TYR A 76 -14.43 9.30 -0.59
N ASN A 77 -13.20 9.71 -0.94
CA ASN A 77 -12.94 11.02 -1.54
C ASN A 77 -13.25 11.09 -3.05
N ARG A 78 -13.77 10.01 -3.66
CA ARG A 78 -14.05 9.89 -5.10
C ARG A 78 -12.83 10.18 -5.99
N ARG A 79 -11.62 9.88 -5.50
CA ARG A 79 -10.34 10.06 -6.20
C ARG A 79 -9.93 8.77 -6.91
N PHE A 80 -10.64 8.44 -7.99
CA PHE A 80 -10.46 7.14 -8.68
C PHE A 80 -9.12 7.00 -9.39
N VAL A 81 -8.55 8.10 -9.92
CA VAL A 81 -7.21 8.07 -10.54
C VAL A 81 -6.14 7.79 -9.49
N GLN A 82 -6.24 8.44 -8.32
CA GLN A 82 -5.38 8.13 -7.18
C GLN A 82 -5.55 6.67 -6.73
N LEU A 83 -6.78 6.16 -6.62
CA LEU A 83 -7.05 4.76 -6.26
C LEU A 83 -6.34 3.78 -7.22
N LEU A 84 -6.43 4.02 -8.53
CA LEU A 84 -5.73 3.21 -9.52
C LEU A 84 -4.22 3.25 -9.32
N GLY A 85 -3.67 4.43 -9.05
CA GLY A 85 -2.26 4.60 -8.69
C GLY A 85 -1.89 3.78 -7.46
N VAL A 86 -2.68 3.86 -6.39
CA VAL A 86 -2.44 3.12 -5.13
C VAL A 86 -2.39 1.62 -5.37
N ILE A 87 -3.39 1.07 -6.06
CA ILE A 87 -3.46 -0.37 -6.36
C ILE A 87 -2.24 -0.80 -7.19
N LEU A 88 -1.93 -0.05 -8.25
CA LEU A 88 -0.81 -0.35 -9.14
C LEU A 88 0.52 -0.36 -8.37
N PHE A 89 0.79 0.67 -7.57
CA PHE A 89 2.04 0.77 -6.83
C PHE A 89 2.15 -0.27 -5.71
N LEU A 90 1.06 -0.58 -5.01
CA LEU A 90 1.05 -1.68 -4.03
C LEU A 90 1.38 -3.01 -4.69
N MET A 91 0.79 -3.31 -5.86
CA MET A 91 1.13 -4.52 -6.62
C MET A 91 2.61 -4.56 -6.99
N ILE A 92 3.17 -3.43 -7.44
CA ILE A 92 4.61 -3.32 -7.76
C ILE A 92 5.47 -3.58 -6.53
N PHE A 93 5.15 -2.97 -5.38
CA PHE A 93 5.90 -3.16 -4.14
C PHE A 93 5.87 -4.61 -3.67
N TRP A 94 4.71 -5.25 -3.69
CA TRP A 94 4.57 -6.66 -3.31
C TRP A 94 5.31 -7.59 -4.27
N LEU A 95 5.25 -7.34 -5.58
CA LEU A 95 6.01 -8.10 -6.58
C LEU A 95 7.52 -7.94 -6.39
N LEU A 96 7.99 -6.72 -6.14
CA LEU A 96 9.40 -6.47 -5.87
C LEU A 96 9.85 -7.19 -4.60
N LEU A 97 9.09 -7.05 -3.50
CA LEU A 97 9.42 -7.66 -2.22
C LEU A 97 9.50 -9.20 -2.32
N THR A 98 8.47 -9.83 -2.90
CA THR A 98 8.37 -11.29 -2.98
C THR A 98 9.27 -11.90 -4.06
N LYS A 99 9.30 -11.35 -5.29
CA LYS A 99 10.03 -11.97 -6.40
C LYS A 99 11.49 -11.55 -6.50
N LYS A 100 11.81 -10.29 -6.19
CA LYS A 100 13.18 -9.77 -6.36
C LYS A 100 14.01 -9.95 -5.12
N PHE A 101 13.42 -9.71 -3.95
CA PHE A 101 14.13 -9.79 -2.67
C PHE A 101 13.95 -11.13 -1.96
N GLY A 102 13.09 -12.02 -2.47
CA GLY A 102 12.88 -13.35 -1.87
C GLY A 102 12.31 -13.27 -0.45
N PHE A 103 11.46 -12.28 -0.19
CA PHE A 103 10.94 -12.01 1.14
C PHE A 103 10.20 -13.21 1.72
N ASP A 104 10.70 -13.66 2.87
CA ASP A 104 10.06 -14.66 3.72
C ASP A 104 9.68 -13.98 5.06
N PRO A 105 8.37 -13.92 5.40
CA PRO A 105 7.90 -13.24 6.61
C PRO A 105 8.56 -13.71 7.91
N ILE A 106 8.96 -14.98 8.02
CA ILE A 106 9.52 -15.52 9.27
C ILE A 106 11.00 -15.16 9.35
N THR A 107 11.78 -15.56 8.35
CA THR A 107 13.24 -15.39 8.36
C THR A 107 13.65 -13.93 8.16
N THR A 108 12.89 -13.15 7.38
CA THR A 108 13.22 -11.74 7.13
C THR A 108 13.00 -10.88 8.37
N PHE A 109 11.97 -11.15 9.17
CA PHE A 109 11.69 -10.36 10.38
C PHE A 109 12.47 -10.83 11.60
N PHE A 110 12.69 -12.14 11.77
CA PHE A 110 13.21 -12.69 13.02
C PHE A 110 14.56 -13.41 12.93
N GLY A 111 15.13 -13.57 11.73
CA GLY A 111 16.42 -14.23 11.51
C GLY A 111 16.31 -15.75 11.44
#